data_AF-A0A5N1JJ33-F1
#
_entry.id   AF-A0A5N1JJ33-F1
#
_cell.length_a   1.000
_cell.length_b   1.000
_cell.length_c   1.000
_cell.angle_alpha   90.00
_cell.angle_beta   90.00
_cell.angle_gamma   90.00
#
_symmetry.space_group_name_H-M   'P 1'
#
loop_
_entity.id
_entity.type
_entity.pdbx_description
1 polymer ?
#
loop_
_entity_poly.entity_id
_entity_poly.type
_entity_poly.pdbx_seq_one_letter_code
_entity_poly.pdbx_strand_id
1 'polypeptide(L)'
;MSDSHEHLQTLTEIRSLMERSSKFLSLSGLSGISAGVVALIGAGAAYVRLHNNNLTLMSYERITRLNGPDRQDMVDFLILDGALVLIAALLLGVFFTVRKARRQGNGVWNSISKRLLWALAVPLVTGGIFCLALIRFNLIWLTFPTTLIFYGMALYSGSKYTVRDVEYLGLSEILLGLVALFWTGYSLLTWAVGFGILHIVYGTVMYLKYERDELKR
;
A
#
# COMPACT_ATOMS: atom_id res chain seq x y z
N MET A 1 23.21 -38.37 -19.87
CA MET A 1 21.89 -37.73 -19.67
C MET A 1 21.56 -37.49 -18.19
N SER A 2 22.16 -38.22 -17.23
CA SER A 2 22.01 -37.97 -15.78
C SER A 2 22.69 -36.67 -15.31
N ASP A 3 23.95 -36.46 -15.67
CA ASP A 3 24.76 -35.32 -15.18
C ASP A 3 24.20 -33.94 -15.53
N SER A 4 23.64 -33.76 -16.74
CA SER A 4 23.00 -32.47 -17.09
C SER A 4 21.75 -32.20 -16.25
N HIS A 5 20.99 -33.24 -15.88
CA HIS A 5 19.79 -33.09 -15.08
C HIS A 5 20.13 -32.74 -13.62
N GLU A 6 21.20 -33.34 -13.10
CA GLU A 6 21.73 -33.05 -11.77
C GLU A 6 22.34 -31.64 -11.70
N HIS A 7 23.11 -31.23 -12.72
CA HIS A 7 23.60 -29.85 -12.82
C HIS A 7 22.49 -28.79 -12.89
N LEU A 8 21.42 -29.05 -13.66
CA LEU A 8 20.28 -28.14 -13.71
C LEU A 8 19.53 -28.06 -12.36
N GLN A 9 19.44 -29.18 -11.63
CA GLN A 9 18.89 -29.21 -10.27
C GLN A 9 19.74 -28.41 -9.30
N THR A 10 21.06 -28.60 -9.29
CA THR A 10 21.98 -27.84 -8.44
C THR A 10 21.93 -26.34 -8.74
N LEU A 11 21.86 -25.94 -10.02
CA LEU A 11 21.70 -24.53 -10.39
C LEU A 11 20.37 -23.94 -9.91
N THR A 12 19.29 -24.73 -9.99
CA THR A 12 17.97 -24.34 -9.47
C THR A 12 18.00 -24.18 -7.95
N GLU A 13 18.69 -25.08 -7.26
CA GLU A 13 18.85 -25.06 -5.81
C GLU A 13 19.71 -23.87 -5.35
N ILE A 14 20.86 -23.63 -5.98
CA ILE A 14 21.70 -22.45 -5.75
C ILE A 14 20.91 -21.16 -5.98
N ARG A 15 20.16 -21.06 -7.08
CA ARG A 15 19.31 -19.90 -7.36
C ARG A 15 18.26 -19.70 -6.28
N SER A 16 17.62 -20.78 -5.81
CA SER A 16 16.61 -20.72 -4.75
C SER A 16 17.18 -20.28 -3.40
N LEU A 17 18.41 -20.72 -3.06
CA LEU A 17 19.15 -20.27 -1.89
C LEU A 17 19.54 -18.79 -2.00
N MET A 18 19.98 -18.36 -3.19
CA MET A 18 20.28 -16.95 -3.48
C MET A 18 19.04 -16.07 -3.37
N GLU A 19 17.89 -16.49 -3.89
CA GLU A 19 16.65 -15.72 -3.77
C GLU A 19 16.17 -15.62 -2.32
N ARG A 20 16.24 -16.71 -1.55
CA ARG A 20 15.88 -16.72 -0.12
C ARG A 20 16.81 -15.86 0.74
N SER A 21 18.09 -15.76 0.38
CA SER A 21 19.09 -14.96 1.10
C SER A 21 19.16 -13.49 0.64
N SER A 22 18.45 -13.12 -0.44
CA SER A 22 18.44 -11.75 -0.98
C SER A 22 17.08 -11.05 -0.92
N LYS A 23 15.98 -11.81 -0.73
CA LYS A 23 14.60 -11.28 -0.65
C LYS A 23 13.93 -11.57 0.69
N PHE A 24 13.18 -10.60 1.18
CA PHE A 24 12.28 -10.75 2.32
C PHE A 24 10.99 -11.45 1.86
N LEU A 25 10.92 -12.77 2.08
CA LEU A 25 9.81 -13.64 1.65
C LEU A 25 8.67 -13.72 2.68
N SER A 26 8.88 -13.22 3.89
CA SER A 26 7.93 -13.36 5.01
C SER A 26 6.78 -12.34 4.99
N LEU A 27 6.57 -11.62 3.89
CA LEU A 27 5.47 -10.68 3.74
C LEU A 27 4.13 -11.44 3.76
N SER A 28 3.17 -11.00 4.58
CA SER A 28 1.92 -11.72 4.76
C SER A 28 0.81 -11.25 3.81
N GLY A 29 0.13 -12.17 3.11
CA GLY A 29 -1.07 -11.84 2.32
C GLY A 29 -2.21 -11.27 3.18
N LEU A 30 -2.34 -11.74 4.42
CA LEU A 30 -3.30 -11.20 5.40
C LEU A 30 -3.02 -9.73 5.75
N SER A 31 -1.77 -9.28 5.65
CA SER A 31 -1.42 -7.85 5.76
C SER A 31 -2.09 -7.03 4.65
N GLY A 32 -2.08 -7.52 3.41
CA GLY A 32 -2.70 -6.83 2.28
C GLY A 32 -4.23 -6.75 2.42
N ILE A 33 -4.85 -7.87 2.76
CA ILE A 33 -6.32 -7.94 2.95
C ILE A 33 -6.76 -7.00 4.07
N SER A 34 -6.09 -7.04 5.22
CA SER A 34 -6.43 -6.19 6.36
C SER A 34 -6.22 -4.71 6.08
N ALA A 35 -5.11 -4.33 5.44
CA ALA A 35 -4.89 -2.95 5.00
C ALA A 35 -6.00 -2.47 4.06
N GLY A 36 -6.42 -3.30 3.11
CA GLY A 36 -7.50 -2.95 2.19
C GLY A 36 -8.86 -2.80 2.85
N VAL A 37 -9.20 -3.66 3.81
CA VAL A 37 -10.44 -3.51 4.60
C VAL A 37 -10.43 -2.20 5.40
N VAL A 38 -9.32 -1.88 6.08
CA VAL A 38 -9.18 -0.64 6.84
C VAL A 38 -9.30 0.59 5.92
N ALA A 39 -8.68 0.56 4.74
CA ALA A 39 -8.78 1.64 3.77
C ALA A 39 -10.23 1.83 3.28
N LEU A 40 -10.97 0.75 2.99
CA LEU A 40 -12.37 0.86 2.59
C LEU A 40 -13.27 1.43 3.70
N ILE A 41 -12.98 1.10 4.97
CA ILE A 41 -13.69 1.69 6.12
C ILE A 41 -13.41 3.20 6.19
N GLY A 42 -12.15 3.63 6.08
CA GLY A 42 -11.80 5.06 6.07
C GLY A 42 -12.42 5.81 4.89
N ALA A 43 -12.33 5.25 3.68
CA ALA A 43 -13.00 5.81 2.51
C ALA A 43 -14.52 5.93 2.69
N GLY A 44 -15.15 4.93 3.33
CA GLY A 44 -16.56 4.96 3.69
C GLY A 44 -16.90 6.02 4.73
N ALA A 45 -16.06 6.19 5.76
CA ALA A 45 -16.22 7.23 6.78
C ALA A 45 -16.10 8.63 6.15
N ALA A 46 -15.09 8.84 5.31
CA ALA A 46 -14.91 10.05 4.53
C ALA A 46 -16.10 10.30 3.59
N TYR A 47 -16.59 9.27 2.90
CA TYR A 47 -17.78 9.36 2.07
C TYR A 47 -18.99 9.83 2.87
N VAL A 48 -19.34 9.17 3.98
CA VAL A 48 -20.51 9.52 4.80
C VAL A 48 -20.40 10.93 5.36
N ARG A 49 -19.22 11.35 5.82
CA ARG A 49 -18.99 12.71 6.33
C ARG A 49 -19.15 13.77 5.24
N LEU A 50 -18.84 13.44 3.99
CA LEU A 50 -18.94 14.32 2.82
C LEU A 50 -20.32 14.25 2.12
N HIS A 51 -21.11 13.19 2.36
CA HIS A 51 -22.32 12.86 1.59
C HIS A 51 -23.58 13.69 1.94
N ASN A 52 -23.50 14.67 2.83
CA ASN A 52 -24.65 15.54 3.10
C ASN A 52 -25.11 16.38 1.89
N ASN A 53 -24.41 16.35 0.74
CA ASN A 53 -24.87 17.01 -0.48
C ASN A 53 -24.37 16.31 -1.77
N ASN A 54 -25.12 15.35 -2.34
CA ASN A 54 -24.94 14.75 -3.67
C ASN A 54 -23.57 14.09 -4.01
N LEU A 55 -23.64 13.00 -4.79
CA LEU A 55 -22.58 12.04 -5.14
C LEU A 55 -21.32 12.60 -5.86
N THR A 56 -21.22 13.90 -6.13
CA THR A 56 -20.02 14.55 -6.72
C THR A 56 -18.98 14.83 -5.63
N LEU A 57 -18.45 13.74 -5.08
CA LEU A 57 -17.41 13.68 -4.05
C LEU A 57 -16.17 14.46 -4.49
N MET A 58 -15.80 15.49 -3.73
CA MET A 58 -14.48 16.10 -3.76
C MET A 58 -13.97 16.61 -5.13
N SER A 59 -14.88 17.09 -5.98
CA SER A 59 -14.48 17.89 -7.13
C SER A 59 -13.72 19.14 -6.67
N TYR A 60 -12.63 19.48 -7.38
CA TYR A 60 -11.82 20.68 -7.16
C TYR A 60 -12.67 21.94 -6.98
N GLU A 61 -13.74 22.08 -7.75
CA GLU A 61 -14.64 23.23 -7.72
C GLU A 61 -15.46 23.38 -6.43
N ARG A 62 -15.68 22.30 -5.66
CA ARG A 62 -16.47 22.38 -4.42
C ARG A 62 -15.61 22.55 -3.18
N ILE A 63 -14.44 21.91 -3.14
CA ILE A 63 -13.46 22.06 -2.05
C ILE A 63 -12.92 23.50 -2.01
N THR A 64 -12.73 24.13 -3.18
CA THR A 64 -12.29 25.53 -3.27
C THR A 64 -13.39 26.54 -2.95
N ARG A 65 -14.67 26.14 -2.98
CA ARG A 65 -15.82 26.99 -2.60
C ARG A 65 -16.14 26.96 -1.11
N LEU A 66 -15.66 25.95 -0.37
CA LEU A 66 -15.76 25.91 1.08
C LEU A 66 -14.82 26.97 1.68
N ASN A 67 -15.39 27.99 2.31
CA ASN A 67 -14.66 29.06 2.99
C ASN A 67 -15.08 29.10 4.46
N GLY A 68 -14.14 29.45 5.35
CA GLY A 68 -14.42 29.58 6.79
C GLY A 68 -14.28 28.28 7.60
N PRO A 69 -14.98 28.15 8.74
CA PRO A 69 -14.79 27.07 9.71
C PRO A 69 -15.15 25.68 9.16
N ASP A 70 -16.16 25.58 8.29
CA ASP A 70 -16.59 24.30 7.69
C ASP A 70 -15.49 23.60 6.89
N ARG A 71 -14.56 24.37 6.30
CA ARG A 71 -13.40 23.80 5.60
C ARG A 71 -12.37 23.24 6.57
N GLN A 72 -12.12 23.94 7.68
CA GLN A 72 -11.15 23.49 8.69
C GLN A 72 -11.60 22.18 9.31
N ASP A 73 -12.87 22.09 9.69
CA ASP A 73 -13.47 20.85 10.23
C ASP A 73 -13.34 19.67 9.26
N MET A 74 -13.51 19.91 7.95
CA MET A 74 -13.34 18.87 6.93
C MET A 74 -11.87 18.44 6.79
N VAL A 75 -10.93 19.39 6.78
CA VAL A 75 -9.49 19.10 6.69
C VAL A 75 -9.02 18.33 7.90
N ASP A 76 -9.40 18.77 9.11
CA ASP A 76 -9.03 18.11 10.35
C ASP A 76 -9.58 16.68 10.42
N PHE A 77 -10.82 16.50 9.97
CA PHE A 77 -11.42 15.17 9.82
C PHE A 77 -10.62 14.29 8.84
N LEU A 78 -10.27 14.77 7.65
CA LEU A 78 -9.54 13.99 6.65
C LEU A 78 -8.11 13.63 7.11
N ILE A 79 -7.44 14.56 7.80
CA ILE A 79 -6.12 14.30 8.38
C ILE A 79 -6.22 13.22 9.47
N LEU A 80 -7.21 13.33 10.36
CA LEU A 80 -7.43 12.36 11.43
C LEU A 80 -7.78 10.97 10.86
N ASP A 81 -8.73 10.90 9.92
CA ASP A 81 -9.14 9.66 9.27
C ASP A 81 -7.96 9.00 8.53
N GLY A 82 -7.23 9.77 7.73
CA GLY A 82 -6.03 9.29 7.03
C GLY A 82 -4.94 8.79 7.98
N ALA A 83 -4.72 9.49 9.10
CA ALA A 83 -3.76 9.06 10.12
C ALA A 83 -4.19 7.76 10.81
N LEU A 84 -5.47 7.63 11.15
CA LEU A 84 -6.02 6.41 11.76
C LEU A 84 -5.91 5.22 10.81
N VAL A 85 -6.27 5.39 9.54
CA VAL A 85 -6.12 4.37 8.49
C VAL A 85 -4.65 3.94 8.37
N LEU A 86 -3.73 4.91 8.25
CA LEU A 86 -2.31 4.63 8.11
C LEU A 86 -1.75 3.85 9.32
N ILE A 87 -2.05 4.31 10.53
CA ILE A 87 -1.59 3.66 11.77
C ILE A 87 -2.16 2.24 11.86
N ALA A 88 -3.46 2.07 11.64
CA ALA A 88 -4.10 0.76 11.69
C ALA A 88 -3.53 -0.20 10.63
N ALA A 89 -3.35 0.26 9.39
CA ALA A 89 -2.77 -0.54 8.31
C ALA A 89 -1.32 -0.96 8.62
N LEU A 90 -0.50 -0.05 9.15
CA LEU A 90 0.88 -0.35 9.56
C LEU A 90 0.92 -1.35 10.72
N LEU A 91 0.11 -1.15 11.76
CA LEU A 91 0.05 -2.06 12.91
C LEU A 91 -0.36 -3.47 12.50
N LEU A 92 -1.43 -3.60 11.71
CA LEU A 92 -1.89 -4.89 11.21
C LEU A 92 -0.86 -5.52 10.28
N GLY A 93 -0.24 -4.73 9.40
CA GLY A 93 0.73 -5.25 8.46
C GLY A 93 2.01 -5.76 9.13
N VAL A 94 2.53 -5.01 10.11
CA VAL A 94 3.65 -5.46 10.95
C VAL A 94 3.26 -6.70 11.75
N PHE A 95 2.08 -6.72 12.37
CA PHE A 95 1.59 -7.86 13.15
C PHE A 95 1.54 -9.15 12.34
N PHE A 96 0.87 -9.15 11.18
CA PHE A 96 0.75 -10.34 10.34
C PHE A 96 2.09 -10.77 9.74
N THR A 97 2.93 -9.82 9.33
CA THR A 97 4.26 -10.10 8.79
C THR A 97 5.19 -10.71 9.84
N VAL A 98 5.23 -10.14 11.06
CA VAL A 98 6.02 -10.68 12.19
C VAL A 98 5.52 -12.06 12.58
N ARG A 99 4.20 -12.24 12.66
CA ARG A 99 3.58 -13.54 12.98
C ARG A 99 3.98 -14.61 11.96
N LYS A 100 3.94 -14.29 10.66
CA LYS A 100 4.36 -15.21 9.59
C LYS A 100 5.85 -15.52 9.67
N ALA A 101 6.70 -14.51 9.79
CA ALA A 101 8.15 -14.69 9.89
C ALA A 101 8.54 -15.59 11.07
N ARG A 102 7.93 -15.39 12.25
CA ARG A 102 8.15 -16.24 13.42
C ARG A 102 7.70 -17.69 13.20
N ARG A 103 6.56 -17.92 12.54
CA ARG A 103 6.07 -19.28 12.20
C ARG A 103 7.01 -20.02 11.25
N GLN A 104 7.70 -19.29 10.36
CA GLN A 104 8.68 -19.86 9.43
C GLN A 104 10.08 -20.00 10.03
N GLY A 105 10.29 -19.67 11.31
CA GLY A 105 11.61 -19.67 11.95
C GLY A 105 12.55 -18.58 11.43
N ASN A 106 12.05 -17.63 10.65
CA ASN A 106 12.84 -16.57 10.03
C ASN A 106 12.93 -15.33 10.94
N GLY A 107 14.14 -14.78 11.07
CA GLY A 107 14.34 -13.50 11.75
C GLY A 107 13.72 -12.34 10.96
N VAL A 108 12.85 -11.55 11.60
CA VAL A 108 12.14 -10.42 10.96
C VAL A 108 13.07 -9.21 10.74
N TRP A 109 14.16 -9.13 11.52
CA TRP A 109 15.07 -8.00 11.54
C TRP A 109 16.44 -8.39 11.01
N ASN A 110 16.64 -8.23 9.70
CA ASN A 110 17.91 -8.50 9.03
C ASN A 110 18.30 -7.34 8.09
N SER A 111 19.45 -7.48 7.41
CA SER A 111 19.95 -6.45 6.49
C SER A 111 18.99 -6.16 5.32
N ILE A 112 18.25 -7.17 4.85
CA ILE A 112 17.26 -7.05 3.76
C ILE A 112 16.03 -6.31 4.27
N SER A 113 15.52 -6.66 5.45
CA SER A 113 14.39 -5.96 6.08
C SER A 113 14.69 -4.47 6.27
N LYS A 114 15.91 -4.12 6.70
CA LYS A 114 16.34 -2.71 6.83
C LYS A 114 16.38 -2.00 5.49
N ARG A 115 16.87 -2.65 4.43
CA ARG A 115 16.89 -2.10 3.07
C ARG A 115 15.48 -1.90 2.52
N LEU A 116 14.58 -2.87 2.73
CA LEU A 116 13.17 -2.77 2.39
C LEU A 116 12.51 -1.59 3.11
N LEU A 117 12.71 -1.46 4.42
CA LEU A 117 12.17 -0.35 5.20
C LEU A 117 12.67 1.00 4.68
N TRP A 118 13.95 1.14 4.37
CA TRP A 118 14.48 2.38 3.78
C TRP A 118 13.90 2.68 2.40
N ALA A 119 13.79 1.66 1.55
CA ALA A 119 13.21 1.77 0.21
C ALA A 119 11.74 2.21 0.23
N LEU A 120 10.99 1.78 1.26
CA LEU A 120 9.61 2.20 1.50
C LEU A 120 9.54 3.59 2.16
N ALA A 121 10.37 3.84 3.17
CA ALA A 121 10.31 5.05 3.99
C ALA A 121 10.61 6.32 3.20
N VAL A 122 11.59 6.29 2.28
CA VAL A 122 11.97 7.48 1.52
C VAL A 122 10.79 8.03 0.71
N PRO A 123 10.13 7.27 -0.19
CA PRO A 123 8.98 7.81 -0.92
C PRO A 123 7.77 8.11 -0.02
N LEU A 124 7.53 7.32 1.04
CA LEU A 124 6.40 7.57 1.95
C LEU A 124 6.55 8.87 2.73
N VAL A 125 7.72 9.13 3.30
CA VAL A 125 7.98 10.37 4.06
C VAL A 125 7.96 11.57 3.12
N THR A 126 8.60 11.47 1.95
CA THR A 126 8.56 12.54 0.95
C THR A 126 7.11 12.82 0.51
N GLY A 127 6.33 11.79 0.22
CA GLY A 127 4.93 11.93 -0.18
C GLY A 127 4.04 12.49 0.92
N GLY A 128 4.26 12.09 2.17
CA GLY A 128 3.55 12.63 3.34
C GLY A 128 3.82 14.12 3.54
N ILE A 129 5.09 14.54 3.50
CA ILE A 129 5.46 15.96 3.57
C ILE A 129 4.86 16.74 2.40
N PHE A 130 4.89 16.16 1.19
CA PHE A 130 4.31 16.78 0.00
C PHE A 130 2.78 16.93 0.12
N CYS A 131 2.08 15.94 0.69
CA CYS A 131 0.64 16.04 0.98
C CYS A 131 0.34 17.16 1.99
N LEU A 132 1.15 17.31 3.05
CA LEU A 132 1.00 18.42 4.00
C LEU A 132 1.17 19.78 3.32
N ALA A 133 2.11 19.90 2.39
CA ALA A 133 2.27 21.10 1.58
C ALA A 133 1.04 21.36 0.69
N LEU A 134 0.50 20.34 0.02
CA LEU A 134 -0.73 20.45 -0.79
C LEU A 134 -1.91 20.95 0.04
N ILE A 135 -2.11 20.40 1.25
CA ILE A 135 -3.14 20.86 2.19
C ILE A 135 -2.91 22.33 2.55
N ARG A 136 -1.67 22.71 2.87
CA ARG A 136 -1.29 24.10 3.21
C ARG A 136 -1.60 25.11 2.09
N PHE A 137 -1.52 24.69 0.84
CA PHE A 137 -1.83 25.49 -0.35
C PHE A 137 -3.28 25.32 -0.87
N ASN A 138 -4.17 24.71 -0.09
CA ASN A 138 -5.59 24.45 -0.44
C ASN A 138 -5.79 23.54 -1.67
N LEU A 139 -4.85 22.65 -1.93
CA LEU A 139 -4.90 21.67 -3.02
C LEU A 139 -5.28 20.28 -2.49
N ILE A 140 -6.29 20.20 -1.61
CA ILE A 140 -6.64 18.99 -0.86
C ILE A 140 -7.00 17.82 -1.79
N TRP A 141 -7.70 18.07 -2.89
CA TRP A 141 -8.07 17.00 -3.81
C TRP A 141 -6.84 16.26 -4.41
N LEU A 142 -5.69 16.93 -4.52
CA LEU A 142 -4.45 16.34 -5.01
C LEU A 142 -3.81 15.37 -4.01
N THR A 143 -4.18 15.39 -2.73
CA THR A 143 -3.58 14.47 -1.73
C THR A 143 -3.92 13.01 -2.02
N PHE A 144 -5.12 12.73 -2.51
CA PHE A 144 -5.57 11.38 -2.89
C PHE A 144 -4.72 10.75 -4.02
N PRO A 145 -4.60 11.36 -5.22
CA PRO A 145 -3.71 10.83 -6.25
C PRO A 145 -2.24 10.84 -5.82
N THR A 146 -1.82 11.85 -5.05
CA THR A 146 -0.44 11.93 -4.53
C THR A 146 -0.10 10.75 -3.62
N THR A 147 -0.99 10.40 -2.68
CA THR A 147 -0.74 9.26 -1.78
C THR A 147 -0.63 7.96 -2.56
N LEU A 148 -1.49 7.72 -3.56
CA LEU A 148 -1.38 6.56 -4.46
C LEU A 148 -0.03 6.52 -5.19
N ILE A 149 0.40 7.64 -5.76
CA ILE A 149 1.67 7.70 -6.53
C ILE A 149 2.88 7.45 -5.61
N PHE A 150 2.99 8.17 -4.49
CA PHE A 150 4.14 8.03 -3.59
C PHE A 150 4.17 6.67 -2.89
N TYR A 151 3.01 6.13 -2.53
CA TYR A 151 2.89 4.76 -2.03
C TYR A 151 3.29 3.74 -3.09
N GLY A 152 2.80 3.87 -4.32
CA GLY A 152 3.16 2.99 -5.42
C GLY A 152 4.66 3.04 -5.74
N MET A 153 5.27 4.23 -5.66
CA MET A 153 6.73 4.40 -5.76
C MET A 153 7.48 3.73 -4.60
N ALA A 154 6.94 3.80 -3.38
CA ALA A 154 7.46 3.08 -2.22
C ALA A 154 7.47 1.57 -2.49
N LEU A 155 6.34 1.01 -2.92
CA LEU A 155 6.22 -0.40 -3.25
C LEU A 155 7.15 -0.82 -4.40
N TYR A 156 7.19 -0.04 -5.48
CA TYR A 156 8.06 -0.33 -6.62
C TYR A 156 9.55 -0.34 -6.20
N SER A 157 9.97 0.64 -5.40
CA SER A 157 11.32 0.70 -4.83
C SER A 157 11.61 -0.49 -3.88
N GLY A 158 10.66 -0.80 -3.01
CA GLY A 158 10.74 -1.91 -2.05
C GLY A 158 10.71 -3.29 -2.69
N SER A 159 10.06 -3.44 -3.85
CA SER A 159 9.89 -4.73 -4.56
C SER A 159 11.20 -5.45 -4.84
N LYS A 160 12.30 -4.71 -5.01
CA LYS A 160 13.67 -5.24 -5.17
C LYS A 160 14.13 -6.11 -4.00
N TYR A 161 13.57 -5.89 -2.82
CA TYR A 161 13.93 -6.57 -1.58
C TYR A 161 12.85 -7.55 -1.11
N THR A 162 11.79 -7.79 -1.90
CA THR A 162 10.70 -8.69 -1.56
C THR A 162 10.19 -9.44 -2.80
N VAL A 163 9.00 -10.03 -2.73
CA VAL A 163 8.40 -10.79 -3.84
C VAL A 163 7.95 -9.87 -4.97
N ARG A 164 8.04 -10.39 -6.20
CA ARG A 164 7.74 -9.62 -7.41
C ARG A 164 6.28 -9.15 -7.49
N ASP A 165 5.36 -9.83 -6.83
CA ASP A 165 3.95 -9.43 -6.79
C ASP A 165 3.75 -8.02 -6.18
N VAL A 166 4.67 -7.55 -5.32
CA VAL A 166 4.67 -6.18 -4.79
C VAL A 166 4.96 -5.13 -5.88
N GLU A 167 5.79 -5.48 -6.87
CA GLU A 167 6.10 -4.61 -8.01
C GLU A 167 4.84 -4.29 -8.81
N TYR A 168 4.02 -5.30 -9.10
CA TYR A 168 2.78 -5.14 -9.85
C TYR A 168 1.75 -4.31 -9.09
N LEU A 169 1.64 -4.49 -7.76
CA LEU A 169 0.80 -3.62 -6.93
C LEU A 169 1.30 -2.17 -7.00
N GLY A 170 2.61 -1.94 -6.81
CA GLY A 170 3.20 -0.60 -6.88
C GLY A 170 2.96 0.10 -8.21
N LEU A 171 3.15 -0.61 -9.33
CA LEU A 171 2.88 -0.07 -10.67
C LEU A 171 1.39 0.23 -10.89
N SER A 172 0.50 -0.61 -10.34
CA SER A 172 -0.96 -0.38 -10.43
C SER A 172 -1.38 0.86 -9.65
N GLU A 173 -0.82 1.08 -8.46
CA GLU A 173 -1.06 2.28 -7.64
C GLU A 173 -0.52 3.56 -8.32
N ILE A 174 0.68 3.50 -8.90
CA ILE A 174 1.24 4.61 -9.67
C ILE A 174 0.31 4.96 -10.84
N LEU A 175 -0.08 3.97 -11.64
CA LEU A 175 -0.93 4.18 -12.81
C LEU A 175 -2.30 4.75 -12.40
N LEU A 176 -2.92 4.19 -11.37
CA LEU A 176 -4.20 4.65 -10.85
C LEU A 176 -4.12 6.09 -10.32
N GLY A 177 -3.06 6.41 -9.58
CA GLY A 177 -2.82 7.76 -9.08
C GLY A 177 -2.58 8.77 -10.21
N LEU A 178 -1.84 8.40 -11.25
CA LEU A 178 -1.64 9.24 -12.43
C LEU A 178 -2.95 9.49 -13.19
N VAL A 179 -3.78 8.48 -13.37
CA VAL A 179 -5.13 8.64 -13.96
C VAL A 179 -6.00 9.55 -13.10
N ALA A 180 -5.95 9.38 -11.77
CA ALA A 180 -6.72 10.16 -10.83
C ALA A 180 -6.36 11.67 -10.82
N LEU A 181 -5.13 12.05 -11.21
CA LEU A 181 -4.75 13.46 -11.39
C LEU A 181 -5.60 14.17 -12.44
N PHE A 182 -6.01 13.47 -13.49
CA PHE A 182 -6.82 14.00 -14.58
C PHE A 182 -8.33 13.77 -14.34
N TRP A 183 -8.70 13.03 -13.29
CA TRP A 183 -10.09 12.68 -12.97
C TRP A 183 -10.54 13.25 -11.62
N THR A 184 -10.58 14.57 -11.54
CA THR A 184 -10.69 15.35 -10.29
C THR A 184 -11.94 15.11 -9.44
N GLY A 185 -13.03 14.59 -10.01
CA GLY A 185 -14.28 14.29 -9.28
C GLY A 185 -14.34 12.90 -8.64
N TYR A 186 -13.31 12.09 -8.83
CA TYR A 186 -13.30 10.68 -8.44
C TYR A 186 -12.13 10.33 -7.53
N SER A 187 -11.44 11.33 -6.97
CA SER A 187 -10.21 11.13 -6.20
C SER A 187 -10.39 10.20 -4.99
N LEU A 188 -11.52 10.30 -4.27
CA LEU A 188 -11.84 9.38 -3.17
C LEU A 188 -12.14 7.97 -3.68
N LEU A 189 -12.84 7.84 -4.82
CA LEU A 189 -13.13 6.54 -5.42
C LEU A 189 -11.85 5.85 -5.88
N THR A 190 -10.99 6.55 -6.61
CA THR A 190 -9.70 6.01 -7.06
C THR A 190 -8.81 5.63 -5.87
N TRP A 191 -8.87 6.39 -4.78
CA TRP A 191 -8.16 6.05 -3.56
C TRP A 191 -8.69 4.78 -2.90
N ALA A 192 -10.02 4.62 -2.82
CA ALA A 192 -10.65 3.40 -2.32
C ALA A 192 -10.37 2.17 -3.19
N VAL A 193 -10.28 2.36 -4.52
CA VAL A 193 -9.89 1.31 -5.45
C VAL A 193 -8.43 0.88 -5.21
N GLY A 194 -7.50 1.83 -5.11
CA GLY A 194 -6.09 1.52 -4.87
C GLY A 194 -5.84 0.89 -3.49
N PHE A 195 -5.98 1.71 -2.45
CA PHE A 195 -5.68 1.28 -1.09
C PHE A 195 -6.64 0.22 -0.56
N GLY A 196 -7.85 0.10 -1.10
CA GLY A 196 -8.84 -0.90 -0.71
C GLY A 196 -8.81 -2.14 -1.60
N ILE A 197 -9.37 -2.02 -2.80
CA ILE A 197 -9.63 -3.16 -3.69
C ILE A 197 -8.32 -3.81 -4.16
N LEU A 198 -7.36 -3.04 -4.68
CA LEU A 198 -6.11 -3.60 -5.17
C LEU A 198 -5.34 -4.32 -4.06
N HIS A 199 -5.36 -3.77 -2.84
CA HIS A 199 -4.74 -4.40 -1.67
C HIS A 199 -5.41 -5.70 -1.24
N ILE A 200 -6.74 -5.78 -1.30
CA ILE A 200 -7.48 -7.02 -1.04
C ILE A 200 -7.14 -8.07 -2.09
N VAL A 201 -7.14 -7.70 -3.37
CA VAL A 201 -6.80 -8.60 -4.47
C VAL A 201 -5.37 -9.09 -4.33
N TYR A 202 -4.41 -8.18 -4.16
CA TYR A 202 -3.01 -8.49 -3.93
C TYR A 202 -2.83 -9.41 -2.72
N GLY A 203 -3.42 -9.07 -1.58
CA GLY A 203 -3.31 -9.85 -0.36
C GLY A 203 -3.88 -11.26 -0.50
N THR A 204 -4.98 -11.40 -1.25
CA THR A 204 -5.59 -12.69 -1.58
C THR A 204 -4.70 -13.52 -2.49
N VAL A 205 -4.14 -12.92 -3.56
CA VAL A 205 -3.20 -13.59 -4.46
C VAL A 205 -1.96 -14.05 -3.70
N MET A 206 -1.40 -13.19 -2.84
CA MET A 206 -0.27 -13.52 -1.98
C MET A 206 -0.57 -14.67 -1.03
N TYR A 207 -1.73 -14.65 -0.38
CA TYR A 207 -2.15 -15.70 0.53
C TYR A 207 -2.28 -17.05 -0.19
N LEU A 208 -2.95 -17.07 -1.34
CA LEU A 208 -3.17 -18.28 -2.12
C LEU A 208 -1.87 -18.86 -2.69
N LYS A 209 -0.96 -18.00 -3.15
CA LYS A 209 0.28 -18.41 -3.82
C LYS A 209 1.41 -18.80 -2.86
N TYR A 210 1.47 -18.17 -1.68
CA TYR A 210 2.61 -18.30 -0.77
C TYR A 210 2.29 -18.81 0.64
N GLU A 211 1.02 -18.82 1.08
CA GLU A 211 0.68 -19.17 2.48
C GLU A 211 -0.27 -20.35 2.63
N ARG A 212 -1.17 -20.56 1.65
CA ARG A 212 -2.21 -21.61 1.74
C ARG A 212 -1.63 -23.00 1.98
N ASP A 213 -0.51 -23.31 1.34
CA ASP A 213 0.10 -24.65 1.42
C ASP A 213 1.06 -24.81 2.61
N GLU A 214 1.55 -23.71 3.18
CA GLU A 214 2.34 -23.73 4.42
C GLU A 214 1.48 -24.10 5.64
N LEU A 215 0.19 -23.75 5.64
CA LEU A 215 -0.75 -24.07 6.73
C LEU A 215 -1.21 -25.54 6.75
N LYS A 216 -0.94 -26.30 5.68
CA LYS A 216 -1.30 -27.73 5.57
C LYS A 216 -0.19 -28.68 6.03
N ARG A 217 1.00 -28.16 6.34
CA ARG A 217 2.15 -28.91 6.89
C ARG A 217 2.30 -28.63 8.37
#